data_AF-A0A1G0BUT7-F1
#
_entry.id   AF-A0A1G0BUT7-F1
#
_cell.length_a   1.000
_cell.length_b   1.000
_cell.length_c   1.000
_cell.angle_alpha   90.00
_cell.angle_beta   90.00
_cell.angle_gamma   90.00
#
_symmetry.space_group_name_H-M   'P 1'
#
loop_
_entity.id
_entity.type
_entity.pdbx_description
1 polymer ?
#
loop_
_entity_poly.entity_id
_entity_poly.type
_entity_poly.pdbx_seq_one_letter_code
_entity_poly.pdbx_strand_id
1 'polypeptide(L)' 'KHARKTIAASVQLLQQFPFTCRKAIPENTFLRELVISFGGAGYVALFEIEDDQTVTIVAVRHQREDDYH' A
#
# COMPACT_ATOMS: atom_id res chain seq x y z
N LYS A 1 -17.61 -4.96 3.21
CA LYS A 1 -17.75 -5.33 1.77
C LYS A 1 -17.10 -4.33 0.81
N HIS A 2 -17.27 -3.01 1.03
CA HIS A 2 -16.66 -1.97 0.19
C HIS A 2 -15.13 -1.91 0.33
N ALA A 3 -14.59 -1.86 1.57
CA ALA A 3 -13.15 -1.77 1.83
C ALA A 3 -12.30 -2.80 1.08
N ARG A 4 -12.60 -4.10 1.25
CA ARG A 4 -11.90 -5.18 0.54
C ARG A 4 -11.87 -4.99 -0.98
N LYS A 5 -12.98 -4.54 -1.58
CA LYS A 5 -13.06 -4.31 -3.02
C LYS A 5 -12.17 -3.14 -3.45
N THR A 6 -12.21 -2.04 -2.69
CA THR A 6 -11.39 -0.87 -2.97
C THR A 6 -9.91 -1.19 -2.81
N ILE A 7 -9.53 -1.87 -1.73
CA ILE A 7 -8.14 -2.33 -1.52
C ILE A 7 -7.68 -3.22 -2.68
N ALA A 8 -8.48 -4.23 -3.05
CA ALA A 8 -8.14 -5.12 -4.16
C ALA A 8 -7.98 -4.39 -5.50
N ALA A 9 -8.82 -3.39 -5.79
CA ALA A 9 -8.69 -2.58 -7.00
C ALA A 9 -7.45 -1.68 -6.95
N SER A 10 -7.18 -1.03 -5.81
CA SER A 10 -6.04 -0.12 -5.65
C SER A 10 -4.70 -0.83 -5.80
N VAL A 11 -4.56 -2.06 -5.26
CA VAL A 11 -3.30 -2.80 -5.35
C VAL A 11 -2.98 -3.30 -6.77
N GLN A 12 -3.96 -3.32 -7.69
CA GLN A 12 -3.68 -3.66 -9.10
C GLN A 12 -2.72 -2.65 -9.76
N LEU A 13 -2.68 -1.40 -9.28
CA LEU A 13 -1.71 -0.39 -9.72
C LEU A 13 -0.26 -0.87 -9.59
N LEU A 14 0.02 -1.68 -8.57
CA LEU A 14 1.36 -2.14 -8.24
C LEU A 14 1.96 -3.07 -9.31
N GLN A 15 1.13 -3.65 -10.19
CA GLN A 15 1.60 -4.48 -11.30
C GLN A 15 2.34 -3.67 -12.37
N GLN A 16 2.05 -2.38 -12.50
CA GLN A 16 2.61 -1.53 -13.56
C GLN A 16 3.43 -0.38 -12.99
N PHE A 17 3.03 0.16 -11.84
CA PHE A 17 3.58 1.42 -11.32
C PHE A 17 3.98 1.35 -9.83
N PRO A 18 4.65 0.29 -9.34
CA PRO A 18 4.93 0.17 -7.91
C PRO A 18 5.90 1.26 -7.39
N PHE A 19 6.84 1.71 -8.23
CA PHE A 19 7.79 2.76 -7.89
C PHE A 19 7.21 4.19 -7.85
N THR A 20 5.95 4.38 -8.25
CA THR A 20 5.25 5.67 -8.14
C THR A 20 4.73 5.94 -6.73
N CYS A 21 4.58 4.89 -5.92
CA CYS A 21 4.11 4.99 -4.54
C CYS A 21 5.19 5.60 -3.64
N ARG A 22 4.79 6.17 -2.50
CA ARG A 22 5.70 6.82 -1.55
C ARG A 22 6.64 5.78 -0.93
N LYS A 23 7.91 6.15 -0.74
CA LYS A 23 8.84 5.34 0.08
C LYS A 23 8.38 5.35 1.52
N ALA A 24 8.28 4.18 2.15
CA ALA A 24 7.87 4.09 3.55
C ALA A 24 8.96 4.65 4.48
N ILE A 25 10.23 4.40 4.15
CA ILE A 25 11.41 4.97 4.81
C ILE A 25 12.40 5.51 3.76
N PRO A 26 13.09 6.64 4.00
CA PRO A 26 13.96 7.25 3.00
C PRO A 26 15.10 6.33 2.51
N GLU A 27 15.63 5.48 3.39
CA GLU A 27 16.80 4.64 3.16
C GLU A 27 16.48 3.36 2.37
N ASN A 28 15.21 2.96 2.29
CA ASN A 28 14.78 1.77 1.55
C ASN A 28 13.93 2.18 0.33
N THR A 29 14.47 1.96 -0.87
CA THR A 29 13.81 2.32 -2.14
C THR A 29 12.73 1.32 -2.55
N PHE A 30 12.74 0.11 -2.00
CA PHE A 30 11.84 -0.99 -2.35
C PHE A 30 10.67 -1.14 -1.38
N LEU A 31 10.83 -0.72 -0.11
CA LEU A 31 9.74 -0.66 0.86
C LEU A 31 8.90 0.62 0.67
N ARG A 32 7.63 0.45 0.32
CA ARG A 32 6.74 1.52 -0.13
C ARG A 32 5.34 1.39 0.43
N GLU A 33 4.63 2.50 0.42
CA GLU A 33 3.26 2.58 0.91
C GLU A 33 2.31 3.09 -0.17
N LEU A 34 1.17 2.41 -0.29
CA LEU A 34 0.04 2.83 -1.11
C LEU A 34 -1.08 3.34 -0.18
N VAL A 35 -1.39 4.63 -0.30
CA VAL A 35 -2.53 5.24 0.39
C VAL A 35 -3.82 4.94 -0.38
N ILE A 36 -4.79 4.31 0.29
CA ILE A 36 -6.05 3.84 -0.28
C ILE A 36 -7.20 4.58 0.40
N SER A 37 -7.59 5.71 -0.17
CA SER A 37 -8.61 6.61 0.39
C SER A 37 -10.02 6.24 -0.10
N PHE A 38 -10.97 6.03 0.82
CA PHE A 38 -12.40 5.88 0.49
C PHE A 38 -13.30 6.12 1.72
N GLY A 39 -14.37 6.91 1.55
CA GLY A 39 -15.26 7.27 2.66
C GLY A 39 -14.63 8.33 3.57
N GLY A 40 -14.82 8.21 4.89
CA GLY A 40 -14.32 9.17 5.88
C GLY A 40 -12.92 8.90 6.44
N ALA A 41 -12.24 7.86 5.94
CA ALA A 41 -10.87 7.45 6.28
C ALA A 41 -10.29 6.63 5.11
N GLY A 42 -9.19 5.91 5.33
CA GLY A 42 -8.61 5.02 4.34
C GLY A 42 -7.81 3.89 4.96
N TYR A 43 -7.17 3.13 4.09
CA TYR A 43 -6.18 2.13 4.44
C TYR A 43 -4.82 2.53 3.88
N VAL A 44 -3.77 1.99 4.47
CA VAL A 44 -2.43 1.99 3.87
C VAL A 44 -2.00 0.56 3.67
N ALA A 45 -1.57 0.25 2.44
CA ALA A 45 -0.89 -0.99 2.13
C ALA A 45 0.61 -0.72 2.13
N LEU A 46 1.32 -1.31 3.08
CA LEU A 46 2.78 -1.37 3.07
C LEU A 46 3.17 -2.57 2.19
N PHE A 47 4.09 -2.36 1.27
CA PHE A 47 4.54 -3.39 0.34
C PHE A 47 6.03 -3.26 0.03
N GLU A 48 6.61 -4.36 -0.40
CA GLU A 48 7.99 -4.46 -0.84
C GLU A 48 8.04 -4.91 -2.30
N ILE A 49 8.90 -4.27 -3.08
CA ILE A 49 9.22 -4.68 -4.44
C ILE A 49 10.40 -5.65 -4.33
N GLU A 50 10.13 -6.95 -4.42
CA GLU A 50 11.14 -8.00 -4.22
C GLU A 50 12.06 -8.12 -5.45
N ASP A 51 11.45 -8.09 -6.64
CA ASP A 51 12.14 -8.16 -7.93
C ASP A 51 11.30 -7.49 -9.04
N ASP A 52 11.65 -7.76 -10.30
CA ASP A 52 11.00 -7.17 -11.47
C ASP A 52 9.60 -7.73 -11.77
N GLN A 53 9.22 -8.85 -11.15
CA GLN A 53 7.94 -9.53 -11.35
C GLN A 53 7.08 -9.59 -10.08
N THR A 54 7.66 -9.30 -8.92
CA THR A 54 7.06 -9.62 -7.63
C THR A 54 6.97 -8.40 -6.72
N VAL A 55 5.75 -8.12 -6.26
CA VAL A 55 5.44 -7.15 -5.22
C VAL A 55 4.69 -7.85 -4.10
N THR A 56 5.23 -7.79 -2.89
CA THR A 56 4.65 -8.41 -1.70
C THR A 56 4.00 -7.36 -0.82
N ILE A 57 2.70 -7.51 -0.56
CA ILE A 57 2.01 -6.68 0.42
C ILE A 57 2.32 -7.24 1.81
N VAL A 58 3.10 -6.50 2.60
CA VAL A 58 3.54 -6.95 3.94
C VAL A 58 2.52 -6.62 5.02
N ALA A 59 1.75 -5.55 4.85
CA ALA A 59 0.68 -5.17 5.77
C ALA A 59 -0.39 -4.33 5.07
N VAL A 60 -1.64 -4.46 5.54
CA VAL A 60 -2.73 -3.55 5.19
C VAL A 60 -3.39 -3.10 6.48
N ARG A 61 -3.29 -1.81 6.79
CA ARG A 61 -3.73 -1.22 8.05
C ARG A 61 -4.75 -0.12 7.83
N HIS A 62 -5.76 -0.01 8.70
CA HIS A 62 -6.65 1.14 8.67
C HIS A 62 -5.92 2.37 9.22
N GLN A 63 -6.12 3.55 8.61
CA GLN A 63 -5.46 4.80 9.02
C GLN A 63 -5.83 5.33 10.42
N ARG A 64 -6.61 4.58 11.20
CA ARG A 64 -7.06 4.94 12.55
C ARG A 64 -6.74 3.86 13.57
N GLU A 65 -6.02 2.81 13.17
CA GLU A 65 -5.48 1.86 14.14
C GLU A 65 -4.45 2.59 15.01
N ASP A 66 -4.45 2.29 16.32
CA ASP A 66 -3.69 3.05 17.33
C ASP A 66 -2.17 3.05 17.09
N ASP A 67 -1.65 2.14 16.27
CA ASP A 67 -0.25 2.02 15.89
C ASP A 67 0.08 2.65 14.52
N TYR A 68 -0.88 3.31 13.88
CA TYR A 68 -0.69 4.04 12.62
C TYR A 68 -0.31 5.51 12.90
N HIS A 69 0.84 5.79 13.51
CA HIS A 69 1.38 7.16 13.64
C HIS A 69 2.90 7.19 13.82
#